data_AF-A0A2E3UGN5-F1
#
_entry.id   AF-A0A2E3UGN5-F1
#
_cell.length_a   1.000
_cell.length_b   1.000
_cell.length_c   1.000
_cell.angle_alpha   90.00
_cell.angle_beta   90.00
_cell.angle_gamma   90.00
#
_symmetry.space_group_name_H-M   'P 1'
#
loop_
_entity.id
_entity.type
_entity.pdbx_description
1 polymer ?
#
loop_
_entity_poly.entity_id
_entity_poly.type
_entity_poly.pdbx_seq_one_letter_code
_entity_poly.pdbx_strand_id
1 'polypeptide(L)'
;MSDSPAPFSTNLTLGSEAETANLAQRIAPVLGPGDVLLLEGPIGAGKTHFARALIQFLLARAGTVEDVPSPTFTLVQTYDAGGLEIWHSDLYRLTHVDELLELGLEEAFETAICLVEWPDRLGDLAPPNALHLRFSQAEAPDARHVCITATDPRWHERLSPLLKANAND
;
A
#
# COMPACT_ATOMS: atom_id res chain seq x y z
N MET A 1 29.96 14.43 -4.76
CA MET A 1 29.38 13.12 -4.43
C MET A 1 28.11 13.42 -3.66
N SER A 2 26.95 13.32 -4.31
CA SER A 2 25.67 13.55 -3.66
C SER A 2 25.41 12.37 -2.75
N ASP A 3 25.37 12.62 -1.44
CA ASP A 3 24.96 11.65 -0.45
C ASP A 3 23.44 11.48 -0.62
N SER A 4 23.02 10.59 -1.52
CA SER A 4 21.62 10.23 -1.63
C SER A 4 21.21 9.55 -0.31
N PRO A 5 20.10 9.96 0.32
CA PRO A 5 19.65 9.36 1.57
C PRO A 5 19.57 7.83 1.43
N ALA A 6 19.95 7.12 2.50
CA ALA A 6 19.80 5.67 2.52
C ALA A 6 18.33 5.28 2.29
N PRO A 7 18.06 4.18 1.55
CA PRO A 7 16.71 3.71 1.33
C PRO A 7 16.00 3.47 2.68
N PHE A 8 14.72 3.84 2.76
CA PHE A 8 13.90 3.53 3.92
C PHE A 8 13.69 2.03 4.01
N SER A 9 13.90 1.44 5.20
CA SER A 9 13.61 0.04 5.46
C SER A 9 13.23 -0.15 6.93
N THR A 10 12.12 -0.86 7.16
CA THR A 10 11.72 -1.29 8.51
C THR A 10 10.99 -2.63 8.44
N ASN A 11 11.11 -3.42 9.50
CA ASN A 11 10.41 -4.68 9.66
C ASN A 11 9.51 -4.60 10.90
N LEU A 12 8.26 -5.01 10.75
CA LEU A 12 7.27 -4.98 11.81
C LEU A 12 6.68 -6.38 12.00
N THR A 13 6.46 -6.75 13.25
CA THR A 13 5.61 -7.86 13.62
C THR A 13 4.28 -7.30 14.08
N LEU A 14 3.21 -7.66 13.39
CA LEU A 14 1.84 -7.28 13.68
C LEU A 14 1.17 -8.47 14.34
N GLY A 15 0.82 -8.36 15.62
CA GLY A 15 0.28 -9.46 16.42
C GLY A 15 -1.17 -9.86 16.09
N SER A 16 -1.88 -9.05 15.30
CA SER A 16 -3.28 -9.28 14.96
C SER A 16 -3.71 -8.53 13.69
N GLU A 17 -4.91 -8.87 13.20
CA GLU A 17 -5.61 -8.11 12.17
C GLU A 17 -5.81 -6.64 12.55
N ALA A 18 -6.06 -6.36 13.84
CA ALA A 18 -6.24 -5.01 14.35
C ALA A 18 -4.94 -4.19 14.26
N GLU A 19 -3.77 -4.81 14.47
CA GLU A 19 -2.48 -4.15 14.29
C GLU A 19 -2.16 -3.87 12.82
N THR A 20 -2.62 -4.73 11.90
CA THR A 20 -2.56 -4.45 10.46
C THR A 20 -3.40 -3.25 10.07
N ALA A 21 -4.62 -3.14 10.61
CA ALA A 21 -5.45 -1.96 10.42
C ALA A 21 -4.83 -0.71 11.05
N ASN A 22 -4.22 -0.83 12.24
CA ASN A 22 -3.53 0.27 12.89
C ASN A 22 -2.33 0.79 12.06
N LEU A 23 -1.54 -0.13 11.47
CA LEU A 23 -0.46 0.24 10.56
C LEU A 23 -1.00 1.04 9.36
N ALA A 24 -2.08 0.56 8.74
CA ALA A 24 -2.74 1.26 7.64
C ALA A 24 -3.18 2.68 8.03
N GLN A 25 -3.83 2.83 9.19
CA GLN A 25 -4.30 4.11 9.72
C GLN A 25 -3.16 5.06 10.12
N ARG A 26 -1.97 4.54 10.44
CA ARG A 26 -0.78 5.36 10.70
C ARG A 26 -0.14 5.88 9.41
N ILE A 27 -0.16 5.08 8.35
CA ILE A 27 0.41 5.46 7.05
C ILE A 27 -0.53 6.38 6.27
N ALA A 28 -1.85 6.13 6.29
CA ALA A 28 -2.84 6.88 5.51
C ALA A 28 -2.72 8.43 5.59
N PRO A 29 -2.51 9.06 6.77
CA PRO A 29 -2.46 10.51 6.89
C PRO A 29 -1.30 11.20 6.17
N VAL A 30 -0.23 10.48 5.85
CA VAL A 30 0.96 11.05 5.19
C VAL A 30 0.99 10.79 3.69
N LEU A 31 -0.06 10.18 3.14
CA LEU A 31 -0.22 9.94 1.71
C LEU A 31 -0.85 11.14 1.02
N GLY A 32 -0.55 11.29 -0.26
CA GLY A 32 -1.17 12.26 -1.16
C GLY A 32 -1.12 11.81 -2.62
N PRO A 33 -1.59 12.67 -3.54
CA PRO A 33 -1.53 12.43 -4.98
C PRO A 33 -0.15 11.97 -5.45
N GLY A 34 -0.11 10.93 -6.30
CA GLY A 34 1.13 10.36 -6.85
C GLY A 34 1.89 9.43 -5.90
N ASP A 35 1.27 9.03 -4.79
CA ASP A 35 1.82 8.02 -3.89
C ASP A 35 1.31 6.63 -4.25
N VAL A 36 2.24 5.72 -4.53
CA VAL A 36 1.95 4.34 -4.91
C VAL A 36 2.47 3.40 -3.83
N LEU A 37 1.60 2.53 -3.34
CA LEU A 37 1.89 1.48 -2.38
C LEU A 37 1.77 0.12 -3.09
N LEU A 38 2.88 -0.60 -3.15
CA LEU A 38 2.96 -1.93 -3.75
C LEU A 38 2.85 -2.99 -2.65
N LEU A 39 1.73 -3.72 -2.65
CA LEU A 39 1.37 -4.67 -1.62
C LEU A 39 1.67 -6.09 -2.11
N GLU A 40 2.73 -6.68 -1.57
CA GLU A 40 3.21 -8.01 -1.97
C GLU A 40 3.01 -9.02 -0.84
N GLY A 41 2.75 -10.28 -1.18
CA GLY A 41 2.66 -11.38 -0.22
C GLY A 41 1.74 -12.48 -0.71
N PRO A 42 1.79 -13.68 -0.10
CA PRO A 42 0.94 -14.79 -0.51
C PRO A 42 -0.56 -14.50 -0.31
N ILE A 43 -1.41 -15.38 -0.85
CA ILE A 43 -2.84 -15.36 -0.58
C ILE A 43 -3.06 -15.43 0.94
N GLY A 44 -3.96 -14.60 1.49
CA GLY A 44 -4.22 -14.54 2.93
C GLY A 44 -3.18 -13.79 3.76
N ALA A 45 -2.14 -13.20 3.15
CA ALA A 45 -1.11 -12.44 3.87
C ALA A 45 -1.60 -11.12 4.50
N GLY A 46 -2.81 -10.66 4.17
CA GLY A 46 -3.40 -9.45 4.74
C GLY A 46 -3.31 -8.20 3.87
N LYS A 47 -2.88 -8.31 2.61
CA LYS A 47 -2.80 -7.21 1.63
C LYS A 47 -4.12 -6.42 1.51
N THR A 48 -5.20 -7.09 1.12
CA THR A 48 -6.53 -6.47 1.03
C THR A 48 -7.03 -5.92 2.36
N HIS A 49 -6.71 -6.56 3.48
CA HIS A 49 -7.10 -6.07 4.80
C HIS A 49 -6.42 -4.74 5.13
N PHE A 50 -5.12 -4.64 4.84
CA PHE A 50 -4.37 -3.38 4.93
C PHE A 50 -4.95 -2.30 4.00
N ALA A 51 -5.16 -2.63 2.72
CA ALA A 51 -5.68 -1.68 1.73
C ALA A 51 -7.06 -1.15 2.14
N ARG A 52 -7.97 -2.03 2.53
CA ARG A 52 -9.30 -1.69 3.06
C ARG A 52 -9.22 -0.74 4.24
N ALA A 53 -8.43 -1.09 5.26
CA ALA A 53 -8.32 -0.26 6.46
C ALA A 53 -7.77 1.14 6.14
N LEU A 54 -6.85 1.24 5.18
CA LEU A 54 -6.28 2.49 4.72
C LEU A 54 -7.33 3.36 4.00
N ILE A 55 -8.03 2.78 3.02
CA ILE A 55 -9.06 3.46 2.23
C ILE A 55 -10.21 3.91 3.13
N GLN A 56 -10.73 3.02 3.98
CA GLN A 56 -11.81 3.34 4.91
C GLN A 56 -11.44 4.47 5.86
N PHE A 57 -10.18 4.54 6.31
CA PHE A 57 -9.71 5.64 7.14
C PHE A 57 -9.71 6.98 6.39
N LEU A 58 -9.23 7.00 5.13
CA LEU A 58 -9.25 8.22 4.30
C LEU A 58 -10.68 8.68 4.00
N LEU A 59 -11.58 7.75 3.64
CA LEU A 59 -13.00 8.03 3.42
C LEU A 59 -13.66 8.60 4.69
N ALA A 60 -13.44 7.97 5.84
CA ALA A 60 -14.00 8.43 7.11
C ALA A 60 -13.52 9.85 7.47
N ARG A 61 -12.25 10.17 7.19
CA ARG A 61 -11.71 11.54 7.37
C ARG A 61 -12.35 12.57 6.45
N ALA A 62 -12.81 12.16 5.27
CA ALA A 62 -13.57 12.99 4.33
C ALA A 62 -15.07 13.06 4.67
N GLY A 63 -15.53 12.34 5.70
CA GLY A 63 -16.95 12.27 6.08
C GLY A 63 -17.76 11.25 5.27
N THR A 64 -17.09 10.35 4.55
CA THR A 64 -17.69 9.30 3.73
C THR A 64 -17.55 7.94 4.42
N VAL A 65 -18.58 7.10 4.31
CA VAL A 65 -18.55 5.71 4.81
C VAL A 65 -18.97 4.81 3.66
N GLU A 66 -18.06 3.96 3.21
CA GLU A 66 -18.28 3.04 2.09
C GLU A 66 -17.62 1.69 2.38
N ASP A 67 -18.18 0.63 1.81
CA ASP A 67 -17.55 -0.69 1.78
C ASP A 67 -16.39 -0.72 0.78
N VAL A 68 -15.30 -1.37 1.15
CA VAL A 68 -14.10 -1.51 0.31
C VAL A 68 -13.85 -3.01 0.08
N PRO A 69 -14.56 -3.64 -0.88
CA PRO A 69 -14.34 -5.04 -1.19
C PRO A 69 -12.98 -5.24 -1.88
N SER A 70 -12.52 -6.49 -1.98
CA SER A 70 -11.34 -6.77 -2.81
C SER A 70 -11.68 -6.58 -4.30
N PRO A 71 -10.85 -5.86 -5.08
CA PRO A 71 -11.06 -5.68 -6.51
C PRO A 71 -10.58 -6.89 -7.32
N THR A 72 -10.33 -8.07 -6.75
CA THR A 72 -9.80 -9.25 -7.49
C THR A 72 -10.52 -9.55 -8.82
N PHE A 73 -11.82 -9.29 -8.92
CA PHE A 73 -12.61 -9.52 -10.15
C PHE A 73 -12.78 -8.27 -11.01
N THR A 74 -12.82 -7.08 -10.40
CA THR A 74 -12.93 -5.82 -11.14
C THR A 74 -11.56 -5.29 -11.60
N LEU A 75 -10.48 -5.89 -11.11
CA LEU A 75 -9.06 -5.51 -11.18
C LEU A 75 -8.75 -4.17 -10.53
N VAL A 76 -9.62 -3.18 -10.68
CA VAL A 76 -9.50 -1.83 -10.11
C VAL A 76 -10.83 -1.43 -9.48
N GLN A 77 -10.75 -0.70 -8.37
CA GLN A 77 -11.83 0.10 -7.80
C GLN A 77 -11.28 1.46 -7.39
N THR A 78 -12.10 2.50 -7.60
CA THR A 78 -11.74 3.89 -7.32
C THR A 78 -12.65 4.46 -6.25
N TYR A 79 -12.09 5.28 -5.37
CA TYR A 79 -12.80 5.95 -4.29
C TYR A 79 -12.43 7.44 -4.27
N ASP A 80 -13.38 8.30 -3.89
CA ASP A 80 -13.13 9.73 -3.67
C ASP A 80 -13.21 10.06 -2.18
N ALA A 81 -12.09 10.53 -1.62
CA ALA A 81 -12.01 11.02 -0.25
C ALA A 81 -11.98 12.55 -0.20
N GLY A 82 -13.03 13.19 -0.74
CA GLY A 82 -13.18 14.64 -0.72
C GLY A 82 -12.28 15.34 -1.75
N GLY A 83 -12.26 14.82 -2.98
CA GLY A 83 -11.39 15.29 -4.07
C GLY A 83 -10.00 14.64 -4.11
N LEU A 84 -9.73 13.72 -3.19
CA LEU A 84 -8.54 12.88 -3.22
C LEU A 84 -8.92 11.50 -3.78
N GLU A 85 -8.51 11.24 -5.02
CA GLU A 85 -8.75 9.96 -5.67
C GLU A 85 -7.85 8.86 -5.08
N ILE A 86 -8.44 7.70 -4.83
CA ILE A 86 -7.78 6.51 -4.33
C ILE A 86 -8.10 5.35 -5.24
N TRP A 87 -7.07 4.68 -5.75
CA TRP A 87 -7.16 3.54 -6.63
C TRP A 87 -6.71 2.29 -5.88
N HIS A 88 -7.60 1.31 -5.75
CA HIS A 88 -7.29 -0.02 -5.23
C HIS A 88 -7.28 -1.01 -6.39
N SER A 89 -6.13 -1.61 -6.65
CA SER A 89 -5.95 -2.58 -7.72
C SER A 89 -5.51 -3.92 -7.17
N ASP A 90 -6.05 -5.00 -7.71
CA ASP A 90 -5.61 -6.36 -7.44
C ASP A 90 -5.33 -7.05 -8.77
N LEU A 91 -4.04 -7.20 -9.06
CA LEU A 91 -3.57 -7.70 -10.34
C LEU A 91 -3.44 -9.23 -10.36
N TYR A 92 -3.86 -9.94 -9.30
CA TYR A 92 -3.69 -11.39 -9.18
C TYR A 92 -4.17 -12.17 -10.43
N ARG A 93 -5.27 -11.70 -11.04
CA ARG A 93 -5.90 -12.32 -12.20
C ARG A 93 -5.51 -11.71 -13.55
N LEU A 94 -4.65 -10.69 -13.55
CA LEU A 94 -4.20 -10.06 -14.77
C LEU A 94 -3.39 -11.06 -15.61
N THR A 95 -3.74 -11.19 -16.89
CA THR A 95 -3.09 -12.14 -17.79
C THR A 95 -1.99 -11.52 -18.64
N HIS A 96 -2.19 -10.28 -19.08
CA HIS A 96 -1.26 -9.57 -19.95
C HIS A 96 -0.96 -8.16 -19.44
N VAL A 97 0.31 -7.74 -19.52
CA VAL A 97 0.76 -6.41 -19.09
C VAL A 97 0.08 -5.28 -19.88
N ASP A 98 -0.26 -5.53 -21.16
CA ASP A 98 -0.93 -4.56 -22.02
C ASP A 98 -2.32 -4.16 -21.48
N GLU A 99 -2.97 -5.02 -20.68
CA GLU A 99 -4.24 -4.71 -20.02
C GLU A 99 -4.08 -3.57 -18.98
N LEU A 100 -2.88 -3.34 -18.45
CA LEU A 100 -2.62 -2.26 -17.47
C LEU A 100 -2.83 -0.86 -18.06
N LEU A 101 -2.52 -0.71 -19.36
CA LEU A 101 -2.76 0.54 -20.09
C LEU A 101 -4.26 0.83 -20.18
N GLU A 102 -5.06 -0.20 -20.47
CA GLU A 102 -6.52 -0.08 -20.55
C GLU A 102 -7.16 0.22 -19.19
N LEU A 103 -6.52 -0.23 -18.10
CA LEU A 103 -6.94 0.09 -16.74
C LEU A 103 -6.66 1.54 -16.31
N GLY A 104 -5.81 2.28 -17.04
CA GLY A 104 -5.50 3.68 -16.71
C GLY A 104 -4.54 3.87 -15.52
N LEU A 105 -3.81 2.83 -15.13
CA LEU A 105 -2.98 2.87 -13.91
C LEU A 105 -1.78 3.83 -14.01
N GLU A 106 -1.22 4.03 -15.19
CA GLU A 106 -0.09 4.95 -15.38
C GLU A 106 -0.47 6.39 -15.02
N GLU A 107 -1.62 6.86 -15.48
CA GLU A 107 -2.12 8.20 -15.15
C GLU A 107 -2.48 8.31 -13.66
N ALA A 108 -3.07 7.25 -13.09
CA ALA A 108 -3.41 7.19 -11.67
C ALA A 108 -2.15 7.25 -10.78
N PHE A 109 -1.04 6.63 -11.19
CA PHE A 109 0.23 6.67 -10.44
C PHE A 109 0.82 8.09 -10.30
N GLU A 110 0.43 9.03 -11.17
CA GLU A 110 0.88 10.41 -11.11
C GLU A 110 -0.04 11.32 -10.28
N THR A 111 -1.33 10.97 -10.19
CA THR A 111 -2.38 11.90 -9.74
C THR A 111 -3.19 11.42 -8.54
N ALA A 112 -3.19 10.13 -8.25
CA ALA A 112 -3.99 9.51 -7.20
C ALA A 112 -3.12 8.83 -6.13
N ILE A 113 -3.75 8.42 -5.02
CA ILE A 113 -3.15 7.41 -4.13
C ILE A 113 -3.44 6.04 -4.72
N CYS A 114 -2.42 5.24 -5.02
CA CYS A 114 -2.61 3.90 -5.60
C CYS A 114 -2.17 2.81 -4.63
N LEU A 115 -3.03 1.83 -4.40
CA LEU A 115 -2.74 0.60 -3.65
C LEU A 115 -2.81 -0.57 -4.61
N VAL A 116 -1.66 -1.18 -4.93
CA VAL A 116 -1.57 -2.25 -5.92
C VAL A 116 -1.20 -3.56 -5.23
N GLU A 117 -2.15 -4.50 -5.16
CA GLU A 117 -1.89 -5.87 -4.77
C GLU A 117 -1.31 -6.68 -5.95
N TRP A 118 -0.37 -7.58 -5.64
CA TRP A 118 0.36 -8.38 -6.65
C TRP A 118 1.15 -7.52 -7.64
N PRO A 119 2.05 -6.67 -7.13
CA PRO A 119 2.79 -5.70 -7.94
C PRO A 119 3.77 -6.35 -8.92
N ASP A 120 4.09 -7.64 -8.77
CA ASP A 120 4.90 -8.41 -9.72
C ASP A 120 4.30 -8.40 -11.14
N ARG A 121 2.99 -8.20 -11.25
CA ARG A 121 2.27 -8.10 -12.53
C ARG A 121 2.51 -6.78 -13.27
N LEU A 122 3.00 -5.74 -12.60
CA LEU A 122 3.32 -4.47 -13.23
C LEU A 122 4.57 -4.55 -14.11
N GLY A 123 5.52 -5.44 -13.81
CA GLY A 123 6.81 -5.49 -14.51
C GLY A 123 7.50 -4.12 -14.47
N ASP A 124 7.91 -3.63 -15.65
CA ASP A 124 8.61 -2.35 -15.81
C ASP A 124 7.71 -1.12 -15.56
N LEU A 125 6.39 -1.30 -15.43
CA LEU A 125 5.45 -0.22 -15.10
C LEU A 125 5.42 0.10 -13.60
N ALA A 126 6.08 -0.69 -12.75
CA ALA A 126 6.16 -0.41 -11.33
C ALA A 126 6.88 0.93 -11.07
N PRO A 127 6.24 1.91 -10.40
CA PRO A 127 6.86 3.21 -10.18
C PRO A 127 8.11 3.07 -9.29
N PRO A 128 9.27 3.61 -9.71
CA PRO A 128 10.53 3.45 -8.96
C PRO A 128 10.53 4.19 -7.63
N ASN A 129 9.58 5.10 -7.42
CA ASN A 129 9.38 5.90 -6.21
C ASN A 129 8.26 5.34 -5.30
N ALA A 130 7.78 4.12 -5.55
CA ALA A 130 6.72 3.49 -4.77
C ALA A 130 7.20 3.04 -3.38
N LEU A 131 6.26 2.93 -2.45
CA LEU A 131 6.46 2.28 -1.16
C LEU A 131 6.13 0.80 -1.28
N HIS A 132 7.09 -0.08 -1.02
CA HIS A 132 6.87 -1.52 -1.03
C HIS A 132 6.52 -2.03 0.35
N LEU A 133 5.41 -2.75 0.47
CA LEU A 133 5.01 -3.48 1.67
C LEU A 133 4.92 -4.96 1.35
N ARG A 134 5.83 -5.75 1.91
CA ARG A 134 5.85 -7.22 1.78
C ARG A 134 5.30 -7.88 3.03
N PHE A 135 4.16 -8.53 2.89
CA PHE A 135 3.45 -9.26 3.93
C PHE A 135 3.84 -10.74 3.90
N SER A 136 4.06 -11.31 5.08
CA SER A 136 4.31 -12.75 5.26
C SER A 136 3.68 -13.25 6.55
N GLN A 137 3.51 -14.57 6.64
CA GLN A 137 2.97 -15.21 7.85
C GLN A 137 3.98 -15.11 9.00
N ALA A 138 3.47 -14.83 10.20
CA ALA A 138 4.22 -14.98 11.45
C ALA A 138 3.85 -16.31 12.13
N GLU A 139 4.45 -16.61 13.28
CA GLU A 139 4.20 -17.86 14.02
C GLU A 139 2.75 -17.98 14.50
N ALA A 140 2.15 -16.88 14.97
CA ALA A 140 0.75 -16.88 15.39
C ALA A 140 -0.19 -16.74 14.17
N PRO A 141 -1.34 -17.45 14.14
CA PRO A 141 -2.23 -17.49 12.97
C PRO A 141 -2.71 -16.14 12.46
N ASP A 142 -2.98 -15.20 13.36
CA ASP A 142 -3.49 -13.86 13.04
C ASP A 142 -2.37 -12.81 12.96
N ALA A 143 -1.13 -13.22 13.22
CA ALA A 143 0.03 -12.35 13.17
C ALA A 143 0.67 -12.32 11.78
N ARG A 144 1.25 -11.17 11.42
CA ARG A 144 1.92 -10.95 10.13
C ARG A 144 3.27 -10.29 10.35
N HIS A 145 4.25 -10.67 9.55
CA HIS A 145 5.45 -9.86 9.37
C HIS A 145 5.27 -8.95 8.16
N VAL A 146 5.61 -7.67 8.32
CA VAL A 146 5.58 -6.69 7.23
C VAL A 146 6.95 -6.05 7.11
N CYS A 147 7.57 -6.25 5.94
CA CYS A 147 8.77 -5.53 5.54
C CYS A 147 8.36 -4.35 4.68
N ILE A 148 8.74 -3.13 5.09
CA ILE A 148 8.42 -1.90 4.38
C ILE A 148 9.72 -1.33 3.85
N THR A 149 9.79 -1.07 2.54
CA THR A 149 10.99 -0.53 1.89
C THR A 149 10.65 0.52 0.85
N ALA A 150 11.54 1.49 0.67
CA ALA A 150 11.47 2.45 -0.43
C ALA A 150 12.85 3.06 -0.70
N THR A 151 13.10 3.44 -1.94
CA THR A 151 14.33 4.12 -2.37
C THR A 151 14.17 5.64 -2.43
N ASP A 152 12.95 6.13 -2.64
CA ASP A 152 12.67 7.57 -2.66
C ASP A 152 12.78 8.16 -1.23
N PRO A 153 13.63 9.18 -1.02
CA PRO A 153 13.82 9.82 0.28
C PRO A 153 12.54 10.36 0.93
N ARG A 154 11.51 10.71 0.16
CA ARG A 154 10.23 11.21 0.68
C ARG A 154 9.61 10.25 1.70
N TRP A 155 9.81 8.94 1.49
CA TRP A 155 9.29 7.92 2.38
C TRP A 155 10.04 7.86 3.70
N HIS A 156 11.34 8.14 3.70
CA HIS A 156 12.10 8.26 4.93
C HIS A 156 11.56 9.41 5.79
N GLU A 157 11.35 10.58 5.19
CA GLU A 157 10.84 11.76 5.89
C GLU A 157 9.43 11.54 6.46
N ARG A 158 8.53 10.94 5.66
CA ARG A 158 7.14 10.68 6.06
C ARG A 158 7.00 9.57 7.09
N LEU A 159 7.76 8.47 6.94
CA LEU A 159 7.53 7.25 7.72
C LEU A 159 8.42 7.12 8.95
N SER A 160 9.62 7.70 8.99
CA SER A 160 10.50 7.56 10.17
C SER A 160 9.89 8.07 11.49
N PRO A 161 9.14 9.20 11.51
CA PRO A 161 8.46 9.65 12.73
C PRO A 161 7.33 8.70 13.15
N LEU A 162 6.71 8.03 12.18
CA LEU A 162 5.54 7.18 12.38
C LEU A 162 5.93 5.77 12.78
N LEU A 163 6.90 5.17 12.09
CA LEU A 163 7.26 3.76 12.16
C LEU A 163 8.62 3.64 12.86
N LYS A 164 8.71 4.13 14.09
CA LYS A 164 9.83 3.78 14.95
C LYS A 164 9.87 2.27 15.04
N ALA A 165 11.03 1.67 14.74
CA ALA A 165 11.27 0.30 15.13
C ALA A 165 10.90 0.18 16.60
N ASN A 166 10.07 -0.80 16.97
CA ASN A 166 10.04 -1.25 18.34
C ASN A 166 11.44 -1.80 18.61
N ALA A 167 12.34 -0.93 19.06
CA ALA A 167 13.51 -1.34 19.80
C ALA A 167 13.00 -1.76 21.18
N ASN A 168 13.34 -2.99 21.54
CA ASN A 168 13.10 -3.64 22.83
C ASN A 168 11.74 -4.35 22.93
N ASP A 169 11.64 -5.51 23.56
CA ASP A 169 12.59 -6.49 24.13
C ASP A 169 11.72 -7.71 24.48
#